data_AF-A0A7C2N3Z5-F1
#
_entry.id   AF-A0A7C2N3Z5-F1
#
_cell.length_a   1.000
_cell.length_b   1.000
_cell.length_c   1.000
_cell.angle_alpha   90.00
_cell.angle_beta   90.00
_cell.angle_gamma   90.00
#
_symmetry.space_group_name_H-M   'P 1'
#
loop_
_entity.id
_entity.type
_entity.pdbx_description
1 polymer ?
#
loop_
_entity_poly.entity_id
_entity_poly.type
_entity_poly.pdbx_seq_one_letter_code
_entity_poly.pdbx_strand_id
1 'polypeptide(L)'
;ASHFGLMGKVDVIMDSLSKALGGLGGYVASTREVIRYVKYYATTSFFSVSASPAMLASALAAIDLIKSDPGLIGRLWENIRYLRDNLKLLGFNNVEKSQSAIISTIVGNDLLLRMMTKRIFEEGVFIEPLPYPTVPRGEERMRLRVMSTHTRNDLDKTLEVLEKVGKELGFLKKPARPSVRVDSDGKSTKTTTQGKEIEVTEISSRDKITESVKFSWKVYKDIPQWIPYFLINDRVKLLSGNHVYFRQNVRTRRFVVKADGEMVGTVSAFVDDRFTKYWNQKIGFLGFFEALPGYGIAIQSLLDRATEFLKSQGMEEVWAPVNIPLVFYGGGILSNGFDKTPSFLQPYTPSYYADYFHKSGFSPIKTIPHYYIDLNSPENREKIHATTHKTNLTIRKLDKRRYEEEALKILKIHNSSFPRLWKYVPFKEDEFIEFVREFRDLIVEGFWLVAEIGGRAMGFAGAFPQCAPVFKMISGELGATDLSSIPEDLELITEGAIVLAGVTDEFEDHEIALILLANLCANMIEKGYRATTCTWEISDKEDADCIVQKLGGVKDDLRWTIYGRKIS
;
A
#
# COMPACT_ATOMS: atom_id res chain seq x y z
N ALA A 1 -36.48 7.52 -28.78
CA ALA A 1 -37.65 8.25 -29.33
C ALA A 1 -38.26 9.23 -28.32
N SER A 2 -38.96 8.76 -27.27
CA SER A 2 -39.75 9.61 -26.34
C SER A 2 -39.04 10.88 -25.83
N HIS A 3 -37.89 10.76 -25.17
CA HIS A 3 -37.14 11.89 -24.61
C HIS A 3 -36.82 13.03 -25.61
N PHE A 4 -36.66 12.71 -26.90
CA PHE A 4 -36.32 13.67 -27.96
C PHE A 4 -37.55 14.14 -28.78
N GLY A 5 -38.78 13.82 -28.35
CA GLY A 5 -39.99 14.22 -29.09
C GLY A 5 -40.16 13.53 -30.46
N LEU A 6 -39.54 12.35 -30.64
CA LEU A 6 -39.54 11.59 -31.90
C LEU A 6 -40.58 10.45 -31.95
N MET A 7 -41.54 10.41 -31.01
CA MET A 7 -42.65 9.46 -31.09
C MET A 7 -43.52 9.74 -32.32
N GLY A 8 -43.91 8.70 -33.06
CA GLY A 8 -44.64 8.84 -34.32
C GLY A 8 -43.79 9.35 -35.50
N LYS A 9 -42.49 9.60 -35.30
CA LYS A 9 -41.53 10.02 -36.35
C LYS A 9 -40.42 8.99 -36.61
N VAL A 10 -40.62 7.76 -36.15
CA VAL A 10 -39.67 6.64 -36.29
C VAL A 10 -40.42 5.40 -36.77
N ASP A 11 -39.97 4.82 -37.87
CA ASP A 11 -40.63 3.69 -38.52
C ASP A 11 -40.51 2.39 -37.72
N VAL A 12 -39.41 2.24 -36.97
CA VAL A 12 -39.12 1.06 -36.15
C VAL A 12 -38.74 1.50 -34.74
N ILE A 13 -39.36 0.87 -33.74
CA ILE A 13 -38.99 0.95 -32.32
C ILE A 13 -38.48 -0.43 -31.90
N MET A 14 -37.30 -0.48 -31.29
CA MET A 14 -36.73 -1.69 -30.72
C MET A 14 -36.25 -1.39 -29.29
N ASP A 15 -36.52 -2.29 -28.35
CA ASP A 15 -36.04 -2.18 -26.97
C ASP A 15 -35.91 -3.56 -26.30
N SER A 16 -35.25 -3.63 -25.15
CA SER A 16 -35.02 -4.85 -24.38
C SER A 16 -36.00 -4.99 -23.22
N LEU A 17 -36.54 -6.20 -23.05
CA LEU A 17 -37.38 -6.55 -21.91
C LEU A 17 -36.55 -6.76 -20.62
N SER A 18 -35.25 -7.04 -20.72
CA SER A 18 -34.36 -7.34 -19.58
C SER A 18 -33.71 -6.12 -18.92
N LYS A 19 -34.28 -4.93 -19.15
CA LYS A 19 -33.90 -3.68 -18.47
C LYS A 19 -35.08 -3.17 -17.63
N ALA A 20 -35.77 -2.12 -18.06
CA ALA A 20 -36.82 -1.46 -17.27
C ALA A 20 -38.06 -2.31 -17.00
N LEU A 21 -38.25 -3.42 -17.74
CA LEU A 21 -39.42 -4.30 -17.64
C LEU A 21 -39.15 -5.62 -16.89
N GLY A 22 -37.93 -5.83 -16.36
CA GLY A 22 -37.61 -6.98 -15.48
C GLY A 22 -37.71 -8.38 -16.10
N GLY A 23 -37.86 -8.49 -17.42
CA GLY A 23 -38.06 -9.74 -18.15
C GLY A 23 -36.79 -10.30 -18.82
N LEU A 24 -37.00 -11.06 -19.89
CA LEU A 24 -35.92 -11.57 -20.76
C LEU A 24 -36.28 -11.33 -22.24
N GLY A 25 -35.26 -11.11 -23.07
CA GLY A 25 -35.41 -10.82 -24.50
C GLY A 25 -35.61 -9.33 -24.83
N GLY A 26 -36.35 -9.07 -25.89
CA GLY A 26 -36.60 -7.74 -26.46
C GLY A 26 -37.76 -7.78 -27.47
N TYR A 27 -38.15 -6.62 -28.00
CA TYR A 27 -39.19 -6.51 -29.01
C TYR A 27 -38.77 -5.59 -30.16
N VAL A 28 -39.40 -5.79 -31.32
CA VAL A 28 -39.37 -4.86 -32.47
C VAL A 28 -40.82 -4.54 -32.81
N ALA A 29 -41.16 -3.26 -32.81
CA ALA A 29 -42.48 -2.72 -33.12
C ALA A 29 -42.39 -1.77 -34.31
N SER A 30 -43.25 -1.99 -35.32
CA SER A 30 -43.31 -1.24 -36.58
C SER A 30 -44.64 -1.58 -37.29
N THR A 31 -44.84 -1.12 -38.52
CA THR A 31 -45.99 -1.50 -39.35
C THR A 31 -45.98 -3.00 -39.64
N ARG A 32 -47.15 -3.57 -39.97
CA ARG A 32 -47.31 -5.00 -40.30
C ARG A 32 -46.40 -5.44 -41.46
N GLU A 33 -46.13 -4.54 -42.39
CA GLU A 33 -45.31 -4.78 -43.59
C GLU A 33 -43.82 -4.83 -43.24
N VAL A 34 -43.34 -3.87 -42.44
CA VAL A 34 -41.95 -3.85 -41.97
C VAL A 34 -41.68 -5.03 -41.03
N ILE A 35 -42.59 -5.37 -40.10
CA ILE A 35 -42.45 -6.56 -39.25
C ILE A 35 -42.47 -7.86 -40.07
N ARG A 36 -43.25 -7.93 -41.16
CA ARG A 36 -43.21 -9.05 -42.10
C ARG A 36 -41.85 -9.12 -42.79
N TYR A 37 -41.34 -8.00 -43.31
CA TYR A 37 -40.02 -7.92 -43.95
C TYR A 37 -38.89 -8.37 -43.00
N VAL A 38 -38.85 -7.83 -41.77
CA VAL A 38 -37.88 -8.21 -40.74
C VAL A 38 -37.92 -9.72 -40.47
N LYS A 39 -39.10 -10.35 -40.37
CA LYS A 39 -39.21 -11.80 -40.16
C LYS A 39 -38.72 -12.66 -41.33
N TYR A 40 -38.72 -12.14 -42.57
CA TYR A 40 -38.25 -12.87 -43.75
C TYR A 40 -36.79 -12.58 -44.13
N TYR A 41 -36.19 -11.50 -43.62
CA TYR A 41 -34.82 -11.08 -44.00
C TYR A 41 -33.82 -10.99 -42.83
N ALA A 42 -34.28 -10.89 -41.58
CA ALA A 42 -33.37 -10.95 -40.43
C ALA A 42 -32.99 -12.40 -40.12
N THR A 43 -31.75 -12.78 -40.41
CA THR A 43 -31.17 -14.11 -40.11
C THR A 43 -31.33 -14.51 -38.63
N THR A 44 -31.27 -13.53 -37.73
CA THR A 44 -31.52 -13.69 -36.29
C THR A 44 -32.97 -14.06 -35.94
N SER A 45 -33.94 -13.83 -36.84
CA SER A 45 -35.34 -14.24 -36.65
C SER A 45 -35.62 -15.68 -37.10
N PHE A 46 -34.85 -16.23 -38.03
CA PHE A 46 -35.10 -17.57 -38.58
C PHE A 46 -34.86 -18.71 -37.58
N PHE A 47 -33.88 -18.53 -36.69
CA PHE A 47 -33.50 -19.51 -35.66
C PHE A 47 -33.95 -19.10 -34.25
N SER A 48 -34.86 -18.13 -34.14
CA SER A 48 -35.34 -17.63 -32.85
C SER A 48 -36.51 -18.47 -32.34
N VAL A 49 -36.39 -19.02 -31.13
CA VAL A 49 -37.50 -19.70 -30.44
C VAL A 49 -38.51 -18.69 -29.90
N SER A 50 -39.79 -19.07 -29.88
CA SER A 50 -40.85 -18.22 -29.33
C SER A 50 -40.65 -18.00 -27.83
N ALA A 51 -40.84 -16.76 -27.36
CA ALA A 51 -40.86 -16.44 -25.94
C ALA A 51 -41.96 -17.23 -25.21
N SER A 52 -41.70 -17.65 -23.96
CA SER A 52 -42.68 -18.42 -23.19
C SER A 52 -43.90 -17.57 -22.82
N PRO A 53 -45.10 -18.17 -22.65
CA PRO A 53 -46.29 -17.43 -22.23
C PRO A 53 -46.09 -16.64 -20.92
N ALA A 54 -45.31 -17.19 -19.98
CA ALA A 54 -44.98 -16.52 -18.72
C ALA A 54 -44.12 -15.26 -18.92
N MET A 55 -43.13 -15.29 -19.83
CA MET A 55 -42.32 -14.12 -20.17
C MET A 55 -43.17 -13.02 -20.82
N LEU A 56 -44.07 -13.40 -21.73
CA LEU A 56 -44.98 -12.46 -22.40
C LEU A 56 -45.99 -11.85 -21.43
N ALA A 57 -46.56 -12.64 -20.52
CA ALA A 57 -47.47 -12.16 -19.48
C ALA A 57 -46.80 -11.18 -18.52
N SER A 58 -45.56 -11.47 -18.08
CA SER A 58 -44.76 -10.57 -17.25
C SER A 58 -44.47 -9.24 -17.94
N ALA A 59 -44.02 -9.27 -19.21
CA ALA A 59 -43.76 -8.07 -19.99
C ALA A 59 -45.03 -7.23 -20.23
N LEU A 60 -46.18 -7.88 -20.47
CA LEU A 60 -47.47 -7.20 -20.63
C LEU A 60 -47.90 -6.51 -19.33
N ALA A 61 -47.83 -7.21 -18.19
CA ALA A 61 -48.16 -6.65 -16.88
C ALA A 61 -47.27 -5.45 -16.51
N ALA A 62 -45.96 -5.51 -16.81
CA ALA A 62 -45.05 -4.39 -16.61
C ALA A 62 -45.40 -3.18 -17.50
N ILE A 63 -45.79 -3.43 -18.76
CA ILE A 63 -46.24 -2.38 -19.70
C ILE A 63 -47.56 -1.74 -19.22
N ASP A 64 -48.52 -2.52 -18.75
CA ASP A 64 -49.83 -2.01 -18.30
C ASP A 64 -49.73 -1.30 -16.94
N LEU A 65 -48.79 -1.71 -16.07
CA LEU A 65 -48.42 -0.96 -14.87
C LEU A 65 -47.85 0.43 -15.23
N ILE A 66 -46.94 0.50 -16.22
CA ILE A 66 -46.34 1.77 -16.69
C ILE A 66 -47.38 2.69 -17.36
N LYS A 67 -48.40 2.13 -18.02
CA LYS A 67 -49.54 2.92 -18.55
C LYS A 67 -50.46 3.45 -17.44
N SER A 68 -50.66 2.67 -16.37
CA SER A 68 -51.68 2.96 -15.34
C SER A 68 -51.19 3.89 -14.23
N ASP A 69 -49.89 3.90 -13.88
CA ASP A 69 -49.29 4.91 -13.01
C ASP A 69 -48.22 5.75 -13.74
N PRO A 70 -48.60 6.86 -14.41
CA PRO A 70 -47.66 7.85 -14.96
C PRO A 70 -46.70 8.43 -13.91
N GLY A 71 -47.08 8.39 -12.63
CA GLY A 71 -46.25 8.78 -11.50
C GLY A 71 -45.01 7.90 -11.32
N LEU A 72 -44.98 6.65 -11.80
CA LEU A 72 -43.76 5.84 -11.81
C LEU A 72 -42.62 6.53 -12.57
N ILE A 73 -42.94 7.09 -13.74
CA ILE A 73 -41.98 7.82 -14.57
C ILE A 73 -41.62 9.17 -13.92
N GLY A 74 -42.60 9.85 -13.31
CA GLY A 74 -42.37 11.08 -12.56
C GLY A 74 -41.38 10.90 -11.40
N ARG A 75 -41.64 9.91 -10.52
CA ARG A 75 -40.80 9.55 -9.37
C ARG A 75 -39.41 9.08 -9.80
N LEU A 76 -39.30 8.30 -10.87
CA LEU A 76 -37.99 7.93 -11.44
C LEU A 76 -37.17 9.15 -11.84
N TRP A 77 -37.75 10.10 -12.58
CA TRP A 77 -37.05 11.31 -12.98
C TRP A 77 -36.74 12.26 -11.83
N GLU A 78 -37.55 12.27 -10.78
CA GLU A 78 -37.23 12.99 -9.54
C GLU A 78 -36.03 12.38 -8.82
N ASN A 79 -36.04 11.05 -8.60
CA ASN A 79 -34.94 10.31 -7.99
C ASN A 79 -33.63 10.47 -8.79
N ILE A 80 -33.69 10.44 -10.12
CA ILE A 80 -32.53 10.68 -11.00
C ILE A 80 -31.96 12.08 -10.79
N ARG A 81 -32.81 13.13 -10.83
CA ARG A 81 -32.37 14.51 -10.59
C ARG A 81 -31.75 14.65 -9.21
N TYR A 82 -32.45 14.19 -8.18
CA TYR A 82 -32.00 14.31 -6.79
C TYR A 82 -30.64 13.63 -6.57
N LEU A 83 -30.48 12.37 -6.97
CA LEU A 83 -29.21 11.66 -6.77
C LEU A 83 -28.08 12.28 -7.59
N ARG A 84 -28.31 12.62 -8.87
CA ARG A 84 -27.31 13.26 -9.75
C ARG A 84 -26.84 14.60 -9.18
N ASP A 85 -27.77 15.44 -8.73
CA ASP A 85 -27.48 16.81 -8.33
C ASP A 85 -26.77 16.85 -6.96
N ASN A 86 -27.08 15.92 -6.05
CA ASN A 86 -26.33 15.77 -4.80
C ASN A 86 -24.95 15.11 -5.00
N LEU A 87 -24.81 14.09 -5.85
CA LEU A 87 -23.50 13.52 -6.19
C LEU A 87 -22.55 14.58 -6.76
N LYS A 88 -23.08 15.52 -7.56
CA LYS A 88 -22.34 16.67 -8.05
C LYS A 88 -21.93 17.63 -6.93
N LEU A 89 -22.79 17.89 -5.94
CA LEU A 89 -22.46 18.70 -4.75
C LEU A 89 -21.40 18.04 -3.86
N LEU A 90 -21.42 16.71 -3.74
CA LEU A 90 -20.40 15.93 -3.02
C LEU A 90 -19.03 15.92 -3.72
N GLY A 91 -18.97 16.29 -5.01
CA GLY A 91 -17.73 16.36 -5.79
C GLY A 91 -17.43 15.14 -6.66
N PHE A 92 -18.40 14.27 -6.94
CA PHE A 92 -18.22 13.20 -7.92
C PHE A 92 -18.14 13.75 -9.36
N ASN A 93 -17.32 13.14 -10.20
CA ASN A 93 -17.05 13.61 -11.57
C ASN A 93 -17.95 12.97 -12.64
N ASN A 94 -18.20 13.71 -13.74
CA ASN A 94 -18.98 13.33 -14.92
C ASN A 94 -20.47 12.99 -14.69
N VAL A 95 -21.01 13.23 -13.48
CA VAL A 95 -22.40 12.92 -13.13
C VAL A 95 -23.40 13.67 -14.00
N GLU A 96 -23.08 14.92 -14.35
CA GLU A 96 -23.89 15.82 -15.16
C GLU A 96 -24.14 15.34 -16.60
N LYS A 97 -23.27 14.47 -17.12
CA LYS A 97 -23.42 13.85 -18.45
C LYS A 97 -24.42 12.68 -18.45
N SER A 98 -24.86 12.21 -17.27
CA SER A 98 -25.82 11.11 -17.15
C SER A 98 -27.26 11.60 -17.34
N GLN A 99 -27.81 11.39 -18.54
CA GLN A 99 -29.21 11.71 -18.90
C GLN A 99 -30.16 10.50 -18.79
N SER A 100 -29.88 9.55 -17.89
CA SER A 100 -30.63 8.28 -17.79
C SER A 100 -30.79 7.79 -16.34
N ALA A 101 -31.57 6.72 -16.15
CA ALA A 101 -31.68 6.00 -14.87
C ALA A 101 -30.37 5.32 -14.42
N ILE A 102 -29.38 5.21 -15.31
CA ILE A 102 -28.02 4.78 -14.98
C ILE A 102 -27.16 6.05 -14.88
N ILE A 103 -26.70 6.35 -13.66
CA ILE A 103 -25.76 7.44 -13.37
C ILE A 103 -24.37 6.83 -13.27
N SER A 104 -23.40 7.39 -14.00
CA SER A 104 -22.00 6.94 -13.96
C SER A 104 -21.11 7.99 -13.31
N THR A 105 -20.30 7.59 -12.33
CA THR A 105 -19.30 8.44 -11.68
C THR A 105 -17.89 7.89 -11.95
N ILE A 106 -17.05 8.64 -12.65
CA ILE A 106 -15.68 8.17 -12.95
C ILE A 106 -14.80 8.26 -11.70
N VAL A 107 -14.10 7.16 -11.43
CA VAL A 107 -13.06 7.04 -10.40
C VAL A 107 -11.67 7.14 -11.03
N GLY A 108 -11.48 6.60 -12.25
CA GLY A 108 -10.25 6.73 -13.04
C GLY A 108 -9.05 5.95 -12.49
N ASN A 109 -9.31 4.98 -11.62
CA ASN A 109 -8.33 4.05 -11.07
C ASN A 109 -9.04 2.77 -10.63
N ASP A 110 -8.57 1.61 -11.13
CA ASP A 110 -9.21 0.30 -10.92
C ASP A 110 -9.20 -0.14 -9.44
N LEU A 111 -8.07 0.06 -8.76
CA LEU A 111 -7.92 -0.29 -7.34
C LEU A 111 -8.83 0.57 -6.47
N LEU A 112 -8.82 1.90 -6.66
CA LEU A 112 -9.69 2.81 -5.92
C LEU A 112 -11.18 2.52 -6.20
N LEU A 113 -11.55 2.12 -7.41
CA LEU A 113 -12.91 1.69 -7.74
C LEU A 113 -13.33 0.43 -6.94
N ARG A 114 -12.45 -0.59 -6.89
CA ARG A 114 -12.69 -1.82 -6.11
C ARG A 114 -12.76 -1.52 -4.60
N MET A 115 -11.81 -0.73 -4.09
CA MET A 115 -11.79 -0.24 -2.71
C MET A 115 -13.10 0.46 -2.34
N MET A 116 -13.53 1.44 -3.14
CA MET A 116 -14.77 2.17 -2.91
C MET A 116 -15.97 1.23 -2.93
N THR A 117 -16.14 0.40 -3.97
CA THR A 117 -17.32 -0.47 -4.09
C THR A 117 -17.38 -1.59 -3.04
N LYS A 118 -16.26 -2.20 -2.63
CA LYS A 118 -16.20 -3.13 -1.48
C LYS A 118 -16.64 -2.42 -0.20
N ARG A 119 -16.05 -1.27 0.11
CA ARG A 119 -16.30 -0.51 1.33
C ARG A 119 -17.73 0.06 1.40
N ILE A 120 -18.30 0.48 0.27
CA ILE A 120 -19.70 0.92 0.14
C ILE A 120 -20.66 -0.27 0.37
N PHE A 121 -20.30 -1.48 -0.09
CA PHE A 121 -21.09 -2.69 0.15
C PHE A 121 -21.09 -3.14 1.62
N GLU A 122 -19.97 -2.99 2.33
CA GLU A 122 -19.88 -3.25 3.79
C GLU A 122 -20.77 -2.32 4.62
N GLU A 123 -21.00 -1.08 4.16
CA GLU A 123 -21.96 -0.14 4.75
C GLU A 123 -23.43 -0.46 4.34
N GLY A 124 -23.65 -1.55 3.60
CA GLY A 124 -24.95 -2.04 3.16
C GLY A 124 -25.57 -1.22 2.02
N VAL A 125 -24.78 -0.86 1.01
CA VAL A 125 -25.22 -0.23 -0.24
C VAL A 125 -24.54 -0.95 -1.42
N PHE A 126 -25.29 -1.50 -2.37
CA PHE A 126 -24.69 -2.17 -3.53
C PHE A 126 -24.56 -1.23 -4.73
N ILE A 127 -23.34 -1.09 -5.27
CA ILE A 127 -23.04 -0.31 -6.48
C ILE A 127 -22.15 -1.16 -7.40
N GLU A 128 -22.47 -1.18 -8.70
CA GLU A 128 -21.74 -1.94 -9.70
C GLU A 128 -20.42 -1.22 -10.09
N PRO A 129 -19.24 -1.83 -9.87
CA PRO A 129 -17.99 -1.36 -10.46
C PRO A 129 -17.89 -1.75 -11.93
N LEU A 130 -17.27 -0.89 -12.74
CA LEU A 130 -16.78 -1.21 -14.08
C LEU A 130 -15.26 -1.06 -14.12
N PRO A 131 -14.52 -2.13 -13.81
CA PRO A 131 -13.07 -2.16 -13.95
C PRO A 131 -12.65 -2.32 -15.42
N TYR A 132 -11.36 -2.16 -15.67
CA TYR A 132 -10.71 -2.71 -16.85
C TYR A 132 -10.87 -4.25 -16.89
N PRO A 133 -11.12 -4.89 -18.06
CA PRO A 133 -11.20 -4.35 -19.41
C PRO A 133 -12.61 -3.92 -19.86
N THR A 134 -13.60 -3.84 -18.95
CA THR A 134 -14.97 -3.45 -19.31
C THR A 134 -15.08 -1.98 -19.75
N VAL A 135 -14.11 -1.15 -19.35
CA VAL A 135 -13.87 0.22 -19.82
C VAL A 135 -12.36 0.44 -20.03
N PRO A 136 -11.93 1.48 -20.78
CA PRO A 136 -10.51 1.83 -20.91
C PRO A 136 -9.86 2.17 -19.56
N ARG A 137 -8.53 2.01 -19.47
CA ARG A 137 -7.75 2.42 -18.30
C ARG A 137 -7.81 3.94 -18.10
N GLY A 138 -7.95 4.39 -16.86
CA GLY A 138 -8.22 5.80 -16.51
C GLY A 138 -9.68 6.22 -16.71
N GLU A 139 -10.55 5.31 -17.17
CA GLU A 139 -11.98 5.52 -17.39
C GLU A 139 -12.86 4.60 -16.50
N GLU A 140 -12.26 3.96 -15.49
CA GLU A 140 -12.90 3.10 -14.49
C GLU A 140 -13.97 3.87 -13.71
N ARG A 141 -15.15 3.29 -13.52
CA ARG A 141 -16.32 4.01 -12.98
C ARG A 141 -17.29 3.14 -12.19
N MET A 142 -18.01 3.76 -11.28
CA MET A 142 -19.19 3.15 -10.64
C MET A 142 -20.45 3.43 -11.49
N ARG A 143 -21.39 2.47 -11.54
CA ARG A 143 -22.75 2.67 -12.08
C ARG A 143 -23.79 2.56 -10.97
N LEU A 144 -24.45 3.69 -10.69
CA LEU A 144 -25.63 3.75 -9.84
C LEU A 144 -26.88 3.56 -10.71
N ARG A 145 -27.75 2.63 -10.33
CA ARG A 145 -28.99 2.29 -11.04
C ARG A 145 -30.17 2.80 -10.23
N VAL A 146 -30.84 3.85 -10.70
CA VAL A 146 -31.94 4.51 -10.00
C VAL A 146 -33.27 3.84 -10.35
N MET A 147 -34.10 3.55 -9.35
CA MET A 147 -35.44 3.00 -9.52
C MET A 147 -36.52 3.99 -9.06
N SER A 148 -37.73 3.86 -9.61
CA SER A 148 -38.94 4.59 -9.17
C SER A 148 -39.44 4.19 -7.77
N THR A 149 -38.91 3.08 -7.24
CA THR A 149 -39.21 2.51 -5.93
C THR A 149 -38.22 2.92 -4.83
N HIS A 150 -37.08 3.54 -5.18
CA HIS A 150 -36.16 4.06 -4.17
C HIS A 150 -36.86 5.19 -3.40
N THR A 151 -36.91 5.06 -2.07
CA THR A 151 -37.37 6.12 -1.18
C THR A 151 -36.31 7.21 -1.04
N ARG A 152 -36.68 8.35 -0.47
CA ARG A 152 -35.71 9.43 -0.19
C ARG A 152 -34.60 8.95 0.76
N ASN A 153 -34.97 8.21 1.80
CA ASN A 153 -34.04 7.59 2.75
C ASN A 153 -33.02 6.64 2.08
N ASP A 154 -33.39 5.90 1.04
CA ASP A 154 -32.45 5.03 0.32
C ASP A 154 -31.41 5.84 -0.47
N LEU A 155 -31.83 6.96 -1.07
CA LEU A 155 -30.94 7.88 -1.77
C LEU A 155 -30.04 8.65 -0.80
N ASP A 156 -30.59 9.09 0.33
CA ASP A 156 -29.88 9.82 1.37
C ASP A 156 -28.81 8.92 2.01
N LYS A 157 -29.15 7.69 2.44
CA LYS A 157 -28.16 6.70 2.91
C LYS A 157 -27.08 6.42 1.85
N THR A 158 -27.47 6.31 0.58
CA THR A 158 -26.51 6.10 -0.52
C THR A 158 -25.54 7.27 -0.64
N LEU A 159 -26.01 8.51 -0.49
CA LEU A 159 -25.18 9.72 -0.50
C LEU A 159 -24.28 9.81 0.73
N GLU A 160 -24.78 9.51 1.93
CA GLU A 160 -23.99 9.47 3.18
C GLU A 160 -22.84 8.45 3.09
N VAL A 161 -23.12 7.24 2.63
CA VAL A 161 -22.12 6.18 2.46
C VAL A 161 -21.09 6.56 1.39
N LEU A 162 -21.53 7.12 0.27
CA LEU A 162 -20.62 7.61 -0.78
C LEU A 162 -19.74 8.78 -0.31
N GLU A 163 -20.28 9.69 0.50
CA GLU A 163 -19.50 10.77 1.08
C GLU A 163 -18.50 10.24 2.11
N LYS A 164 -18.94 9.37 3.02
CA LYS A 164 -18.12 8.73 4.05
C LYS A 164 -16.94 8.00 3.41
N VAL A 165 -17.20 7.04 2.53
CA VAL A 165 -16.16 6.23 1.86
C VAL A 165 -15.30 7.08 0.94
N GLY A 166 -15.88 8.06 0.24
CA GLY A 166 -15.13 9.01 -0.57
C GLY A 166 -14.12 9.84 0.24
N LYS A 167 -14.51 10.32 1.43
CA LYS A 167 -13.63 11.03 2.37
C LYS A 167 -12.64 10.09 3.07
N GLU A 168 -13.03 8.85 3.33
CA GLU A 168 -12.19 7.81 3.96
C GLU A 168 -11.01 7.44 3.07
N LEU A 169 -11.28 7.18 1.78
CA LEU A 169 -10.30 6.75 0.78
C LEU A 169 -9.61 7.92 0.03
N GLY A 170 -9.88 9.16 0.42
CA GLY A 170 -9.24 10.37 -0.13
C GLY A 170 -9.72 10.81 -1.52
N PHE A 171 -10.75 10.16 -2.09
CA PHE A 171 -11.40 10.58 -3.33
C PHE A 171 -12.13 11.93 -3.17
N LEU A 172 -12.70 12.20 -1.99
CA LEU A 172 -13.35 13.46 -1.63
C LEU A 172 -12.55 14.20 -0.53
N LYS A 173 -12.53 15.52 -0.60
CA LYS A 173 -11.78 16.37 0.35
C LYS A 173 -12.53 16.49 1.68
N LYS A 174 -11.86 16.24 2.80
CA LYS A 174 -12.44 16.36 4.15
C LYS A 174 -12.59 17.83 4.60
N PRO A 175 -13.76 18.27 5.10
CA PRO A 175 -13.85 19.37 6.04
C PRO A 175 -13.37 18.91 7.43
N ALA A 176 -12.81 19.81 8.24
CA ALA A 176 -12.17 19.47 9.53
C ALA A 176 -12.84 20.13 10.74
N ARG A 177 -13.05 19.37 11.84
CA ARG A 177 -13.23 19.81 13.26
C ARG A 177 -13.25 18.57 14.22
N PRO A 178 -13.22 18.72 15.57
CA PRO A 178 -12.42 17.84 16.43
C PRO A 178 -13.19 16.97 17.45
N SER A 179 -12.44 16.24 18.29
CA SER A 179 -12.86 15.15 19.20
C SER A 179 -12.64 15.42 20.70
N VAL A 180 -13.32 14.69 21.58
CA VAL A 180 -13.19 14.71 23.06
C VAL A 180 -13.07 13.27 23.63
N ARG A 181 -12.53 13.09 24.85
CA ARG A 181 -12.18 11.81 25.52
C ARG A 181 -12.43 11.90 27.05
N VAL A 182 -12.56 10.74 27.72
CA VAL A 182 -12.37 10.46 29.18
C VAL A 182 -11.98 8.95 29.23
N ASP A 183 -10.77 8.51 29.61
CA ASP A 183 -10.14 8.36 30.96
C ASP A 183 -10.81 7.27 31.83
N SER A 184 -10.16 6.42 32.64
CA SER A 184 -8.78 6.32 33.22
C SER A 184 -8.31 4.82 33.19
N ASP A 185 -7.35 4.23 33.92
CA ASP A 185 -6.45 4.54 35.06
C ASP A 185 -5.18 3.62 35.01
N GLY A 186 -4.27 3.67 35.99
CA GLY A 186 -3.25 2.64 36.29
C GLY A 186 -1.93 3.20 36.81
N LYS A 187 -1.51 2.83 38.03
CA LYS A 187 -0.41 3.47 38.79
C LYS A 187 1.02 3.20 38.28
N SER A 188 1.92 4.13 38.59
CA SER A 188 3.34 4.14 38.18
C SER A 188 4.26 4.92 39.13
N THR A 189 5.57 4.97 38.82
CA THR A 189 6.61 5.75 39.51
C THR A 189 6.75 7.15 38.92
N LYS A 190 6.67 8.19 39.77
CA LYS A 190 6.64 9.61 39.36
C LYS A 190 7.96 10.34 39.62
N THR A 191 8.35 11.23 38.72
CA THR A 191 9.35 12.29 38.95
C THR A 191 8.81 13.61 38.41
N THR A 192 8.81 14.67 39.21
CA THR A 192 8.07 15.91 38.91
C THR A 192 8.99 17.04 38.46
N THR A 193 8.87 17.49 37.21
CA THR A 193 9.50 18.72 36.72
C THR A 193 8.56 19.47 35.77
N GLN A 194 8.25 20.74 36.08
CA GLN A 194 7.43 21.67 35.28
C GLN A 194 6.06 21.16 34.78
N GLY A 195 5.09 21.07 35.71
CA GLY A 195 3.67 21.29 35.41
C GLY A 195 2.89 20.16 34.72
N LYS A 196 3.56 19.11 34.23
CA LYS A 196 2.95 17.87 33.75
C LYS A 196 3.50 16.67 34.50
N GLU A 197 2.68 15.63 34.69
CA GLU A 197 3.13 14.39 35.31
C GLU A 197 3.79 13.49 34.24
N ILE A 198 5.12 13.34 34.31
CA ILE A 198 5.89 12.53 33.38
C ILE A 198 6.22 11.18 34.04
N GLU A 199 5.90 10.10 33.33
CA GLU A 199 6.16 8.71 33.72
C GLU A 199 6.89 8.02 32.57
N VAL A 200 8.03 7.39 32.83
CA VAL A 200 8.66 6.43 31.90
C VAL A 200 8.56 5.03 32.50
N THR A 201 7.95 4.09 31.78
CA THR A 201 7.76 2.70 32.23
C THR A 201 8.33 1.68 31.25
N GLU A 202 8.99 0.64 31.78
CA GLU A 202 9.44 -0.52 30.99
C GLU A 202 8.25 -1.44 30.68
N ILE A 203 8.13 -1.93 29.44
CA ILE A 203 7.05 -2.82 29.02
C ILE A 203 7.58 -4.12 28.39
N SER A 204 6.97 -5.24 28.79
CA SER A 204 7.37 -6.60 28.39
C SER A 204 6.19 -7.53 28.05
N SER A 205 5.00 -7.28 28.59
CA SER A 205 3.80 -8.07 28.28
C SER A 205 3.31 -7.82 26.84
N ARG A 206 2.82 -8.88 26.17
CA ARG A 206 2.32 -8.83 24.79
C ARG A 206 1.30 -7.71 24.57
N ASP A 207 0.41 -7.49 25.54
CA ASP A 207 -0.67 -6.50 25.43
C ASP A 207 -0.11 -5.07 25.45
N LYS A 208 0.85 -4.78 26.34
CA LYS A 208 1.52 -3.47 26.38
C LYS A 208 2.43 -3.24 25.17
N ILE A 209 3.03 -4.29 24.63
CA ILE A 209 3.74 -4.22 23.33
C ILE A 209 2.74 -3.90 22.21
N THR A 210 1.56 -4.53 22.20
CA THR A 210 0.50 -4.26 21.22
C THR A 210 -0.03 -2.82 21.32
N GLU A 211 -0.21 -2.30 22.54
CA GLU A 211 -0.54 -0.89 22.81
C GLU A 211 0.53 0.05 22.23
N SER A 212 1.83 -0.23 22.47
CA SER A 212 2.94 0.56 21.92
C SER A 212 3.08 0.47 20.39
N VAL A 213 2.61 -0.62 19.77
CA VAL A 213 2.52 -0.74 18.30
C VAL A 213 1.34 0.05 17.76
N LYS A 214 0.15 -0.06 18.39
CA LYS A 214 -1.05 0.70 18.00
C LYS A 214 -0.89 2.21 18.20
N PHE A 215 0.01 2.65 19.07
CA PHE A 215 0.38 4.05 19.24
C PHE A 215 0.86 4.74 17.95
N SER A 216 1.44 4.01 16.98
CA SER A 216 1.77 4.58 15.66
C SER A 216 0.55 5.27 15.01
N TRP A 217 -0.63 4.66 15.06
CA TRP A 217 -1.86 5.23 14.47
C TRP A 217 -2.31 6.53 15.16
N LYS A 218 -1.92 6.77 16.41
CA LYS A 218 -2.14 8.04 17.13
C LYS A 218 -1.17 9.13 16.65
N VAL A 219 0.06 8.76 16.30
CA VAL A 219 1.10 9.67 15.77
C VAL A 219 0.81 10.07 14.32
N TYR A 220 0.52 9.10 13.45
CA TYR A 220 0.38 9.34 12.01
C TYR A 220 -1.06 9.61 11.54
N LYS A 221 -2.02 9.76 12.48
CA LYS A 221 -3.45 10.01 12.24
C LYS A 221 -3.76 11.00 11.11
N ASP A 222 -3.01 12.09 11.07
CA ASP A 222 -3.22 13.22 10.14
C ASP A 222 -2.14 13.31 9.03
N ILE A 223 -1.37 12.23 8.82
CA ILE A 223 -0.25 12.13 7.88
C ILE A 223 -0.61 11.11 6.77
N PRO A 224 -1.16 11.53 5.62
CA PRO A 224 -1.64 10.61 4.59
C PRO A 224 -0.52 9.83 3.85
N GLN A 225 0.74 10.25 3.98
CA GLN A 225 1.94 9.59 3.44
C GLN A 225 2.37 8.35 4.24
N TRP A 226 1.96 8.23 5.50
CA TRP A 226 2.36 7.11 6.34
C TRP A 226 1.56 5.84 6.02
N ILE A 227 2.25 4.69 6.01
CA ILE A 227 1.69 3.38 5.71
C ILE A 227 2.16 2.37 6.76
N PRO A 228 1.29 1.54 7.35
CA PRO A 228 1.68 0.45 8.23
C PRO A 228 2.15 -0.77 7.42
N TYR A 229 3.34 -0.70 6.82
CA TYR A 229 3.94 -1.76 5.98
C TYR A 229 4.18 -3.12 6.69
N PHE A 230 4.10 -3.15 8.02
CA PHE A 230 4.22 -4.36 8.82
C PHE A 230 2.95 -4.52 9.66
N LEU A 231 2.40 -5.74 9.69
CA LEU A 231 1.16 -5.99 10.40
C LEU A 231 1.38 -5.83 11.91
N ILE A 232 0.32 -5.50 12.64
CA ILE A 232 0.39 -5.33 14.10
C ILE A 232 0.86 -6.63 14.76
N ASN A 233 0.41 -7.79 14.27
CA ASN A 233 0.84 -9.09 14.78
C ASN A 233 2.34 -9.36 14.56
N ASP A 234 2.90 -8.96 13.41
CA ASP A 234 4.30 -9.21 13.06
C ASP A 234 5.21 -8.26 13.83
N ARG A 235 4.83 -6.96 13.91
CA ARG A 235 5.49 -5.99 14.80
C ARG A 235 5.46 -6.48 16.24
N VAL A 236 4.33 -7.01 16.73
CA VAL A 236 4.24 -7.57 18.09
C VAL A 236 5.09 -8.84 18.25
N LYS A 237 5.11 -9.76 17.28
CA LYS A 237 5.96 -10.97 17.26
C LYS A 237 7.44 -10.61 17.37
N LEU A 238 7.89 -9.68 16.52
CA LEU A 238 9.24 -9.13 16.48
C LEU A 238 9.63 -8.46 17.79
N LEU A 239 8.79 -7.52 18.25
CA LEU A 239 9.04 -6.71 19.44
C LEU A 239 8.89 -7.49 20.76
N SER A 240 8.17 -8.61 20.77
CA SER A 240 8.18 -9.59 21.88
C SER A 240 9.47 -10.41 21.95
N GLY A 241 10.39 -10.26 21.00
CA GLY A 241 11.65 -11.01 20.96
C GLY A 241 11.51 -12.48 20.56
N ASN A 242 10.38 -12.87 19.95
CA ASN A 242 10.10 -14.28 19.62
C ASN A 242 10.86 -14.79 18.37
N HIS A 243 11.35 -13.90 17.51
CA HIS A 243 12.21 -14.27 16.38
C HIS A 243 13.51 -14.93 16.87
N VAL A 244 14.02 -15.89 16.08
CA VAL A 244 15.27 -16.62 16.29
C VAL A 244 16.45 -15.67 16.51
N TYR A 245 16.60 -14.67 15.65
CA TYR A 245 17.66 -13.64 15.74
C TYR A 245 17.68 -12.93 17.10
N PHE A 246 16.51 -12.59 17.65
CA PHE A 246 16.40 -11.95 18.95
C PHE A 246 16.71 -12.91 20.10
N ARG A 247 16.10 -14.11 20.09
CA ARG A 247 16.30 -15.14 21.14
C ARG A 247 17.76 -15.58 21.31
N GLN A 248 18.54 -15.56 20.24
CA GLN A 248 19.94 -16.03 20.27
C GLN A 248 20.96 -14.92 20.59
N ASN A 249 20.75 -13.69 20.12
CA ASN A 249 21.85 -12.71 20.06
C ASN A 249 21.50 -11.26 20.46
N VAL A 250 20.24 -10.93 20.80
CA VAL A 250 19.82 -9.55 21.03
C VAL A 250 19.25 -9.36 22.43
N ARG A 251 19.93 -8.55 23.24
CA ARG A 251 19.42 -8.07 24.52
C ARG A 251 18.54 -6.85 24.26
N THR A 252 17.25 -6.92 24.58
CA THR A 252 16.28 -5.83 24.31
C THR A 252 15.53 -5.37 25.56
N ARG A 253 15.12 -4.11 25.55
CA ARG A 253 14.14 -3.48 26.45
C ARG A 253 13.26 -2.51 25.67
N ARG A 254 12.09 -2.21 26.21
CA ARG A 254 11.15 -1.25 25.62
C ARG A 254 10.57 -0.37 26.69
N PHE A 255 10.52 0.92 26.38
CA PHE A 255 10.05 1.95 27.29
C PHE A 255 8.92 2.71 26.60
N VAL A 256 7.89 3.04 27.37
CA VAL A 256 6.87 4.02 26.99
C VAL A 256 7.00 5.22 27.91
N VAL A 257 6.66 6.40 27.40
CA VAL A 257 6.51 7.60 28.22
C VAL A 257 5.08 8.11 28.14
N LYS A 258 4.54 8.43 29.31
CA LYS A 258 3.28 9.12 29.48
C LYS A 258 3.53 10.55 29.96
N ALA A 259 2.65 11.44 29.52
CA ALA A 259 2.50 12.77 30.10
C ALA A 259 1.02 12.95 30.49
N ASP A 260 0.77 13.23 31.76
CA ASP A 260 -0.58 13.34 32.34
C ASP A 260 -1.41 12.05 32.12
N GLY A 261 -0.80 10.89 32.37
CA GLY A 261 -1.40 9.55 32.20
C GLY A 261 -1.49 9.04 30.76
N GLU A 262 -1.47 9.94 29.78
CA GLU A 262 -1.58 9.66 28.35
C GLU A 262 -0.24 9.27 27.73
N MET A 263 -0.19 8.18 26.92
CA MET A 263 1.03 7.82 26.18
C MET A 263 1.38 8.89 25.14
N VAL A 264 2.62 9.38 25.17
CA VAL A 264 3.14 10.41 24.25
C VAL A 264 4.42 10.00 23.52
N GLY A 265 5.05 8.89 23.90
CA GLY A 265 6.09 8.25 23.10
C GLY A 265 6.43 6.82 23.53
N THR A 266 7.16 6.11 22.68
CA THR A 266 7.68 4.75 22.91
C THR A 266 9.01 4.56 22.19
N VAL A 267 9.91 3.74 22.74
CA VAL A 267 11.18 3.36 22.12
C VAL A 267 11.61 1.95 22.53
N SER A 268 12.20 1.21 21.60
CA SER A 268 12.86 -0.07 21.87
C SER A 268 14.37 0.10 21.89
N ALA A 269 15.03 -0.29 22.97
CA ALA A 269 16.47 -0.37 23.07
C ALA A 269 16.97 -1.78 22.74
N PHE A 270 18.10 -1.88 22.05
CA PHE A 270 18.71 -3.13 21.63
C PHE A 270 20.25 -3.11 21.77
N VAL A 271 20.80 -4.26 22.14
CA VAL A 271 22.23 -4.59 22.00
C VAL A 271 22.32 -5.90 21.21
N ASP A 272 22.94 -5.85 20.03
CA ASP A 272 23.27 -7.04 19.24
C ASP A 272 24.71 -7.46 19.56
N ASP A 273 24.83 -8.64 20.18
CA ASP A 273 26.11 -9.18 20.62
C ASP A 273 26.97 -9.71 19.45
N ARG A 274 26.36 -10.06 18.31
CA ARG A 274 27.10 -10.36 17.06
C ARG A 274 27.60 -9.08 16.41
N PHE A 275 26.79 -8.03 16.35
CA PHE A 275 27.21 -6.72 15.85
C PHE A 275 28.43 -6.22 16.61
N THR A 276 28.33 -6.24 17.95
CA THR A 276 29.41 -5.82 18.86
C THR A 276 30.69 -6.61 18.61
N LYS A 277 30.58 -7.94 18.45
CA LYS A 277 31.71 -8.84 18.17
C LYS A 277 32.29 -8.69 16.76
N TYR A 278 31.45 -8.48 15.75
CA TYR A 278 31.85 -8.44 14.33
C TYR A 278 32.54 -7.12 13.97
N TRP A 279 32.00 -5.99 14.44
CA TRP A 279 32.60 -4.67 14.22
C TRP A 279 33.62 -4.26 15.27
N ASN A 280 33.75 -5.01 16.37
CA ASN A 280 34.52 -4.64 17.56
C ASN A 280 34.14 -3.24 18.10
N GLN A 281 32.83 -2.93 18.11
CA GLN A 281 32.27 -1.63 18.47
C GLN A 281 31.05 -1.81 19.39
N LYS A 282 31.07 -1.15 20.55
CA LYS A 282 30.03 -1.25 21.58
C LYS A 282 28.90 -0.23 21.33
N ILE A 283 28.18 -0.44 20.23
CA ILE A 283 27.05 0.41 19.79
C ILE A 283 25.73 -0.23 20.22
N GLY A 284 24.93 0.51 20.99
CA GLY A 284 23.53 0.20 21.24
C GLY A 284 22.62 0.88 20.22
N PHE A 285 21.43 0.31 19.99
CA PHE A 285 20.45 0.86 19.05
C PHE A 285 19.16 1.26 19.76
N LEU A 286 18.58 2.39 19.38
CA LEU A 286 17.21 2.77 19.71
C LEU A 286 16.36 2.69 18.45
N GLY A 287 15.40 1.79 18.41
CA GLY A 287 14.53 1.52 17.25
C GLY A 287 13.05 1.50 17.61
N PHE A 288 12.19 1.45 16.59
CA PHE A 288 10.73 1.50 16.73
C PHE A 288 10.31 2.67 17.64
N PHE A 289 10.99 3.80 17.44
CA PHE A 289 10.74 5.06 18.15
C PHE A 289 9.49 5.72 17.57
N GLU A 290 8.56 6.09 18.44
CA GLU A 290 7.38 6.86 18.07
C GLU A 290 7.15 7.97 19.10
N ALA A 291 6.73 9.15 18.66
CA ALA A 291 6.49 10.29 19.56
C ALA A 291 5.40 11.23 19.02
N LEU A 292 4.60 11.82 19.91
CA LEU A 292 3.72 12.94 19.57
C LEU A 292 4.50 14.27 19.54
N PRO A 293 4.05 15.28 18.78
CA PRO A 293 4.67 16.61 18.79
C PRO A 293 4.36 17.35 20.10
N GLY A 294 5.27 18.22 20.54
CA GLY A 294 5.10 19.10 21.71
C GLY A 294 5.51 18.52 23.07
N TYR A 295 6.04 17.30 23.13
CA TYR A 295 6.34 16.58 24.38
C TYR A 295 7.84 16.46 24.72
N GLY A 296 8.64 17.46 24.33
CA GLY A 296 10.12 17.40 24.34
C GLY A 296 10.77 16.85 25.63
N ILE A 297 10.35 17.33 26.83
CA ILE A 297 10.92 16.88 28.12
C ILE A 297 10.61 15.40 28.40
N ALA A 298 9.40 14.95 28.04
CA ALA A 298 8.99 13.55 28.19
C ALA A 298 9.73 12.64 27.20
N ILE A 299 9.89 13.08 25.95
CA ILE A 299 10.66 12.34 24.94
C ILE A 299 12.16 12.29 25.28
N GLN A 300 12.74 13.35 25.83
CA GLN A 300 14.10 13.34 26.34
C GLN A 300 14.24 12.31 27.47
N SER A 301 13.32 12.34 28.45
CA SER A 301 13.30 11.38 29.57
C SER A 301 13.17 9.92 29.10
N LEU A 302 12.41 9.67 28.03
CA LEU A 302 12.30 8.36 27.37
C LEU A 302 13.64 7.92 26.75
N LEU A 303 14.27 8.80 25.97
CA LEU A 303 15.53 8.51 25.27
C LEU A 303 16.70 8.33 26.24
N ASP A 304 16.74 9.12 27.31
CA ASP A 304 17.75 9.01 28.36
C ASP A 304 17.56 7.72 29.18
N ARG A 305 16.32 7.36 29.58
CA ARG A 305 16.06 6.08 30.26
C ARG A 305 16.40 4.86 29.39
N ALA A 306 16.12 4.92 28.09
CA ALA A 306 16.53 3.88 27.15
C ALA A 306 18.05 3.82 26.97
N THR A 307 18.74 4.96 27.09
CA THR A 307 20.21 5.06 27.05
C THR A 307 20.88 4.54 28.32
N GLU A 308 20.30 4.78 29.51
CA GLU A 308 20.77 4.21 30.78
C GLU A 308 20.85 2.68 30.71
N PHE A 309 19.82 2.04 30.11
CA PHE A 309 19.85 0.61 29.85
C PHE A 309 21.04 0.22 28.97
N LEU A 310 21.25 0.87 27.82
CA LEU A 310 22.37 0.58 26.93
C LEU A 310 23.74 0.77 27.62
N LYS A 311 23.91 1.83 28.42
CA LYS A 311 25.12 2.05 29.23
C LYS A 311 25.33 0.94 30.26
N SER A 312 24.28 0.50 30.95
CA SER A 312 24.34 -0.66 31.87
C SER A 312 24.65 -2.00 31.18
N GLN A 313 24.35 -2.11 29.88
CA GLN A 313 24.73 -3.25 29.05
C GLN A 313 26.17 -3.17 28.51
N GLY A 314 26.92 -2.11 28.86
CA GLY A 314 28.32 -1.90 28.48
C GLY A 314 28.51 -1.18 27.14
N MET A 315 27.49 -0.50 26.61
CA MET A 315 27.60 0.27 25.36
C MET A 315 28.25 1.65 25.59
N GLU A 316 29.04 2.09 24.61
CA GLU A 316 29.80 3.36 24.64
C GLU A 316 29.20 4.41 23.68
N GLU A 317 28.41 3.97 22.70
CA GLU A 317 27.69 4.83 21.75
C GLU A 317 26.26 4.30 21.54
N VAL A 318 25.31 5.19 21.21
CA VAL A 318 23.93 4.84 20.86
C VAL A 318 23.52 5.45 19.53
N TRP A 319 22.94 4.64 18.64
CA TRP A 319 22.46 5.04 17.32
C TRP A 319 20.93 5.00 17.23
N ALA A 320 20.33 6.00 16.59
CA ALA A 320 18.88 6.18 16.55
C ALA A 320 18.38 7.04 15.37
N PRO A 321 17.12 6.85 14.92
CA PRO A 321 16.33 5.63 15.11
C PRO A 321 16.89 4.51 14.22
N VAL A 322 17.10 3.31 14.76
CA VAL A 322 17.60 2.13 14.02
C VAL A 322 16.77 0.90 14.39
N ASN A 323 16.05 0.35 13.43
CA ASN A 323 15.29 -0.89 13.59
C ASN A 323 16.21 -2.06 13.22
N ILE A 324 16.43 -3.01 14.14
CA ILE A 324 17.32 -4.14 13.87
C ILE A 324 16.56 -5.42 13.43
N PRO A 325 17.11 -6.24 12.51
CA PRO A 325 18.36 -6.03 11.77
C PRO A 325 18.29 -4.83 10.82
N LEU A 326 19.36 -4.00 10.83
CA LEU A 326 19.43 -2.74 10.07
C LEU A 326 19.16 -2.93 8.58
N VAL A 327 19.63 -4.03 7.99
CA VAL A 327 19.47 -4.31 6.55
C VAL A 327 18.09 -4.87 6.15
N PHE A 328 17.18 -5.15 7.11
CA PHE A 328 15.80 -5.55 6.84
C PHE A 328 14.78 -4.46 7.22
N TYR A 329 14.93 -3.83 8.40
CA TYR A 329 13.97 -2.84 8.91
C TYR A 329 14.47 -1.39 8.85
N GLY A 330 15.72 -1.20 8.44
CA GLY A 330 16.30 0.12 8.18
C GLY A 330 16.43 1.03 9.39
N GLY A 331 16.56 2.32 9.12
CA GLY A 331 16.65 3.34 10.15
C GLY A 331 16.73 4.74 9.56
N GLY A 332 16.86 5.70 10.45
CA GLY A 332 16.97 7.12 10.16
C GLY A 332 15.63 7.84 10.16
N ILE A 333 15.71 9.15 10.34
CA ILE A 333 14.59 10.08 10.28
C ILE A 333 14.52 10.60 8.85
N LEU A 334 13.32 10.59 8.26
CA LEU A 334 13.04 11.27 7.01
C LEU A 334 13.41 12.76 7.17
N SER A 335 14.40 13.24 6.40
CA SER A 335 14.94 14.61 6.51
C SER A 335 14.49 15.54 5.37
N ASN A 336 13.90 14.99 4.30
CA ASN A 336 13.27 15.73 3.19
C ASN A 336 12.23 14.84 2.49
N GLY A 337 11.35 15.42 1.66
CA GLY A 337 10.32 14.69 0.90
C GLY A 337 9.06 14.30 1.69
N PHE A 338 8.71 15.07 2.74
CA PHE A 338 7.56 14.82 3.64
C PHE A 338 6.19 14.80 2.96
N ASP A 339 6.09 15.31 1.74
CA ASP A 339 4.91 15.28 0.89
C ASP A 339 4.70 13.92 0.19
N LYS A 340 5.75 13.10 0.07
CA LYS A 340 5.75 11.81 -0.66
C LYS A 340 5.54 10.61 0.27
N THR A 341 4.87 9.58 -0.25
CA THR A 341 4.83 8.24 0.36
C THR A 341 6.16 7.52 0.08
N PRO A 342 6.85 6.96 1.09
CA PRO A 342 8.08 6.18 0.88
C PRO A 342 7.88 4.92 0.02
N SER A 343 8.99 4.28 -0.34
CA SER A 343 8.95 2.94 -0.93
C SER A 343 8.56 1.87 0.09
N PHE A 344 8.07 0.73 -0.40
CA PHE A 344 7.81 -0.45 0.43
C PHE A 344 9.06 -0.81 1.27
N LEU A 345 8.86 -1.10 2.56
CA LEU A 345 9.90 -1.33 3.58
C LEU A 345 10.77 -0.12 3.95
N GLN A 346 10.38 1.11 3.59
CA GLN A 346 11.01 2.33 4.12
C GLN A 346 10.06 3.08 5.08
N PRO A 347 10.54 3.54 6.26
CA PRO A 347 9.68 4.19 7.25
C PRO A 347 9.39 5.64 6.85
N TYR A 348 8.12 6.05 6.91
CA TYR A 348 7.81 7.48 7.02
C TYR A 348 7.98 7.91 8.49
N THR A 349 8.69 9.01 8.75
CA THR A 349 8.77 9.63 10.08
C THR A 349 8.45 11.13 9.99
N PRO A 350 7.82 11.74 11.01
CA PRO A 350 7.52 13.17 11.00
C PRO A 350 8.80 14.02 11.14
N SER A 351 8.83 15.19 10.52
CA SER A 351 9.98 16.12 10.55
C SER A 351 10.42 16.50 11.97
N TYR A 352 9.48 16.64 12.92
CA TYR A 352 9.78 17.00 14.31
C TYR A 352 10.51 15.91 15.12
N TYR A 353 10.73 14.70 14.57
CA TYR A 353 11.54 13.69 15.25
C TYR A 353 13.01 14.14 15.37
N ALA A 354 13.57 14.79 14.34
CA ALA A 354 14.96 15.26 14.35
C ALA A 354 15.23 16.23 15.52
N ASP A 355 14.26 17.09 15.80
CA ASP A 355 14.25 18.03 16.92
C ASP A 355 14.44 17.32 18.28
N TYR A 356 13.78 16.18 18.49
CA TYR A 356 13.89 15.41 19.73
C TYR A 356 15.25 14.74 19.90
N PHE A 357 15.83 14.20 18.82
CA PHE A 357 17.17 13.62 18.86
C PHE A 357 18.24 14.70 19.06
N HIS A 358 18.17 15.82 18.35
CA HIS A 358 19.08 16.95 18.54
C HIS A 358 19.02 17.54 19.96
N LYS A 359 17.82 17.77 20.51
CA LYS A 359 17.64 18.27 21.89
C LYS A 359 18.11 17.27 22.95
N SER A 360 18.14 15.97 22.62
CA SER A 360 18.72 14.92 23.44
C SER A 360 20.23 14.70 23.19
N GLY A 361 20.91 15.57 22.43
CA GLY A 361 22.36 15.50 22.22
C GLY A 361 22.82 14.44 21.21
N PHE A 362 21.94 14.03 20.28
CA PHE A 362 22.33 13.20 19.13
C PHE A 362 22.67 14.07 17.91
N SER A 363 23.63 13.61 17.11
CA SER A 363 24.09 14.26 15.86
C SER A 363 24.01 13.31 14.66
N PRO A 364 23.79 13.79 13.43
CA PRO A 364 23.82 12.95 12.23
C PRO A 364 25.12 12.16 12.08
N ILE A 365 25.02 10.88 11.71
CA ILE A 365 26.18 10.00 11.45
C ILE A 365 26.14 9.31 10.07
N LYS A 366 24.95 9.13 9.48
CA LYS A 366 24.77 8.56 8.14
C LYS A 366 23.49 9.14 7.54
N THR A 367 23.53 9.59 6.28
CA THR A 367 22.31 9.85 5.50
C THR A 367 22.25 8.87 4.35
N ILE A 368 21.07 8.28 4.15
CA ILE A 368 20.80 7.24 3.16
C ILE A 368 19.96 7.90 2.05
N PRO A 369 20.45 7.94 0.80
CA PRO A 369 19.71 8.50 -0.34
C PRO A 369 18.62 7.54 -0.83
N HIS A 370 17.65 8.10 -1.54
CA HIS A 370 16.66 7.38 -2.34
C HIS A 370 16.98 7.53 -3.83
N TYR A 371 16.70 6.49 -4.62
CA TYR A 371 16.78 6.55 -6.08
C TYR A 371 15.47 6.13 -6.73
N TYR A 372 15.04 6.91 -7.72
CA TYR A 372 13.85 6.69 -8.54
C TYR A 372 14.25 6.47 -10.00
N ILE A 373 13.67 5.46 -10.65
CA ILE A 373 13.81 5.17 -12.08
C ILE A 373 12.44 5.32 -12.74
N ASP A 374 12.30 6.29 -13.64
CA ASP A 374 11.18 6.34 -14.58
C ASP A 374 11.31 5.19 -15.59
N LEU A 375 10.35 4.26 -15.60
CA LEU A 375 10.29 3.12 -16.52
C LEU A 375 9.42 3.42 -17.76
N ASN A 376 8.84 4.62 -17.88
CA ASN A 376 8.21 5.12 -19.10
C ASN A 376 9.14 6.02 -19.93
N SER A 377 10.16 6.64 -19.32
CA SER A 377 11.20 7.39 -20.02
C SER A 377 11.82 6.57 -21.17
N PRO A 378 11.75 7.03 -22.44
CA PRO A 378 12.34 6.32 -23.57
C PRO A 378 13.86 6.11 -23.45
N GLU A 379 14.56 7.12 -22.93
CA GLU A 379 16.01 7.08 -22.69
C GLU A 379 16.38 6.01 -21.66
N ASN A 380 15.58 5.86 -20.60
CA ASN A 380 15.80 4.82 -19.59
C ASN A 380 15.49 3.43 -20.16
N ARG A 381 14.43 3.29 -20.96
CA ARG A 381 14.10 2.03 -21.66
C ARG A 381 15.23 1.59 -22.60
N GLU A 382 15.83 2.52 -23.33
CA GLU A 382 16.98 2.25 -24.20
C GLU A 382 18.20 1.77 -23.39
N LYS A 383 18.57 2.48 -22.31
CA LYS A 383 19.67 2.07 -21.40
C LYS A 383 19.44 0.69 -20.78
N ILE A 384 18.22 0.41 -20.33
CA ILE A 384 17.83 -0.89 -19.78
C ILE A 384 17.99 -1.98 -20.85
N HIS A 385 17.40 -1.80 -22.04
CA HIS A 385 17.43 -2.80 -23.11
C HIS A 385 18.85 -3.03 -23.68
N ALA A 386 19.68 -1.99 -23.79
CA ALA A 386 21.08 -2.11 -24.19
C ALA A 386 21.92 -2.93 -23.17
N THR A 387 21.46 -2.99 -21.92
CA THR A 387 22.16 -3.66 -20.82
C THR A 387 21.71 -5.11 -20.61
N THR A 388 20.47 -5.49 -20.99
CA THR A 388 19.96 -6.85 -20.79
C THR A 388 20.69 -7.92 -21.61
N HIS A 389 21.28 -7.56 -22.75
CA HIS A 389 21.83 -8.52 -23.74
C HIS A 389 23.34 -8.82 -23.59
N LYS A 390 23.94 -8.51 -22.43
CA LYS A 390 25.37 -8.78 -22.17
C LYS A 390 25.62 -10.28 -21.89
N THR A 391 26.80 -10.75 -22.26
CA THR A 391 27.08 -12.16 -22.56
C THR A 391 27.51 -13.01 -21.34
N ASN A 392 27.59 -14.33 -21.55
CA ASN A 392 28.07 -15.37 -20.63
C ASN A 392 27.30 -15.58 -19.31
N LEU A 393 26.33 -14.73 -18.98
CA LEU A 393 25.48 -14.84 -17.78
C LEU A 393 24.14 -15.51 -18.10
N THR A 394 23.76 -16.52 -17.31
CA THR A 394 22.40 -17.06 -17.31
C THR A 394 21.58 -16.33 -16.26
N ILE A 395 20.70 -15.42 -16.68
CA ILE A 395 19.72 -14.79 -15.78
C ILE A 395 18.47 -15.66 -15.73
N ARG A 396 18.08 -16.12 -14.53
CA ARG A 396 16.86 -16.91 -14.31
C ARG A 396 15.99 -16.33 -13.20
N LYS A 397 14.71 -16.70 -13.22
CA LYS A 397 13.73 -16.41 -12.17
C LYS A 397 13.99 -17.30 -10.94
N LEU A 398 13.62 -16.82 -9.76
CA LEU A 398 13.58 -17.61 -8.52
C LEU A 398 12.43 -18.64 -8.55
N ASP A 399 12.69 -19.87 -8.12
CA ASP A 399 11.66 -20.92 -8.04
C ASP A 399 10.90 -20.88 -6.70
N LYS A 400 9.70 -20.29 -6.70
CA LYS A 400 8.80 -20.21 -5.53
C LYS A 400 8.30 -21.58 -5.03
N ARG A 401 8.50 -22.68 -5.79
CA ARG A 401 8.25 -24.06 -5.34
C ARG A 401 9.36 -24.59 -4.44
N ARG A 402 10.61 -24.16 -4.67
CA ARG A 402 11.82 -24.52 -3.89
C ARG A 402 12.27 -23.37 -2.98
N TYR A 403 11.30 -22.65 -2.43
CA TYR A 403 11.50 -21.33 -1.83
C TYR A 403 12.63 -21.26 -0.78
N GLU A 404 12.67 -22.21 0.16
CA GLU A 404 13.69 -22.20 1.22
C GLU A 404 15.09 -22.55 0.68
N GLU A 405 15.19 -23.43 -0.32
CA GLU A 405 16.46 -23.73 -0.99
C GLU A 405 17.00 -22.52 -1.79
N GLU A 406 16.11 -21.80 -2.48
CA GLU A 406 16.47 -20.56 -3.19
C GLU A 406 16.87 -19.45 -2.21
N ALA A 407 16.17 -19.33 -1.07
CA ALA A 407 16.54 -18.40 -0.01
C ALA A 407 17.91 -18.73 0.60
N LEU A 408 18.27 -20.00 0.79
CA LEU A 408 19.62 -20.41 1.24
C LEU A 408 20.71 -20.15 0.19
N LYS A 409 20.40 -20.20 -1.12
CA LYS A 409 21.33 -19.76 -2.18
C LYS A 409 21.55 -18.24 -2.12
N ILE A 410 20.47 -17.47 -2.00
CA ILE A 410 20.52 -16.01 -1.84
C ILE A 410 21.32 -15.63 -0.59
N LEU A 411 21.09 -16.28 0.56
CA LEU A 411 21.82 -16.05 1.79
C LEU A 411 23.34 -16.24 1.61
N LYS A 412 23.78 -17.23 0.83
CA LYS A 412 25.21 -17.46 0.57
C LYS A 412 25.85 -16.33 -0.24
N ILE A 413 25.13 -15.78 -1.23
CA ILE A 413 25.58 -14.60 -2.00
C ILE A 413 25.52 -13.33 -1.12
N HIS A 414 24.45 -13.16 -0.36
CA HIS A 414 24.23 -12.03 0.56
C HIS A 414 25.32 -11.97 1.64
N ASN A 415 25.68 -13.10 2.26
CA ASN A 415 26.72 -13.15 3.29
C ASN A 415 28.16 -12.95 2.77
N SER A 416 28.46 -13.18 1.49
CA SER A 416 29.76 -12.82 0.90
C SER A 416 29.79 -11.37 0.41
N SER A 417 28.72 -10.91 -0.24
CA SER A 417 28.67 -9.59 -0.88
C SER A 417 28.39 -8.41 0.07
N PHE A 418 27.53 -8.59 1.08
CA PHE A 418 27.10 -7.48 1.94
C PHE A 418 28.05 -7.05 3.08
N PRO A 419 29.12 -7.77 3.48
CA PRO A 419 30.18 -7.24 4.36
C PRO A 419 30.81 -5.92 3.93
N ARG A 420 30.66 -5.53 2.65
CA ARG A 420 31.08 -4.23 2.11
C ARG A 420 30.10 -3.08 2.38
N LEU A 421 28.86 -3.37 2.79
CA LEU A 421 27.85 -2.36 3.13
C LEU A 421 28.08 -1.80 4.53
N TRP A 422 27.75 -0.52 4.73
CA TRP A 422 27.97 0.15 6.02
C TRP A 422 27.23 -0.60 7.14
N LYS A 423 28.01 -1.18 8.05
CA LYS A 423 27.55 -1.77 9.31
C LYS A 423 26.67 -3.02 9.16
N TYR A 424 26.86 -3.77 8.08
CA TYR A 424 26.32 -5.12 7.88
C TYR A 424 26.73 -6.13 8.97
N VAL A 425 25.92 -7.15 9.22
CA VAL A 425 26.29 -8.33 10.04
C VAL A 425 25.72 -9.60 9.37
N PRO A 426 26.52 -10.63 9.08
CA PRO A 426 26.05 -11.88 8.46
C PRO A 426 24.87 -12.54 9.18
N PHE A 427 23.94 -13.15 8.44
CA PHE A 427 22.84 -13.95 9.00
C PHE A 427 23.17 -15.43 9.07
N LYS A 428 22.59 -16.12 10.04
CA LYS A 428 22.49 -17.59 10.06
C LYS A 428 21.32 -18.05 9.17
N GLU A 429 21.33 -19.33 8.82
CA GLU A 429 20.30 -19.94 7.96
C GLU A 429 18.91 -19.91 8.62
N ASP A 430 18.82 -20.20 9.91
CA ASP A 430 17.57 -20.17 10.70
C ASP A 430 17.02 -18.74 10.88
N GLU A 431 17.89 -17.78 11.18
CA GLU A 431 17.56 -16.35 11.29
C GLU A 431 16.99 -15.81 9.96
N PHE A 432 17.68 -16.05 8.84
CA PHE A 432 17.30 -15.52 7.52
C PHE A 432 15.99 -16.13 7.02
N ILE A 433 15.83 -17.46 7.13
CA ILE A 433 14.61 -18.15 6.69
C ILE A 433 13.38 -17.66 7.46
N GLU A 434 13.48 -17.37 8.76
CA GLU A 434 12.34 -16.82 9.50
C GLU A 434 11.94 -15.41 9.02
N PHE A 435 12.91 -14.55 8.69
CA PHE A 435 12.61 -13.19 8.17
C PHE A 435 12.04 -13.22 6.74
N VAL A 436 12.63 -13.98 5.82
CA VAL A 436 12.17 -13.93 4.41
C VAL A 436 10.83 -14.64 4.21
N ARG A 437 10.49 -15.64 5.04
CA ARG A 437 9.23 -16.41 4.93
C ARG A 437 7.98 -15.54 4.94
N GLU A 438 7.96 -14.44 5.69
CA GLU A 438 6.81 -13.51 5.76
C GLU A 438 6.59 -12.76 4.44
N PHE A 439 7.62 -12.64 3.59
CA PHE A 439 7.53 -11.99 2.28
C PHE A 439 7.24 -12.96 1.12
N ARG A 440 7.25 -14.28 1.36
CA ARG A 440 7.12 -15.32 0.32
C ARG A 440 5.95 -15.07 -0.61
N ASP A 441 4.80 -14.67 -0.07
CA ASP A 441 3.56 -14.58 -0.84
C ASP A 441 3.42 -13.25 -1.59
N LEU A 442 4.17 -12.21 -1.20
CA LEU A 442 4.35 -10.96 -1.96
C LEU A 442 5.29 -11.09 -3.17
N ILE A 443 5.99 -12.22 -3.33
CA ILE A 443 6.87 -12.47 -4.49
C ILE A 443 6.06 -12.61 -5.78
N VAL A 444 6.20 -11.61 -6.65
CA VAL A 444 5.75 -11.58 -8.05
C VAL A 444 6.76 -12.30 -8.94
N GLU A 445 6.27 -13.08 -9.91
CA GLU A 445 7.11 -13.84 -10.83
C GLU A 445 7.98 -12.91 -11.70
N GLY A 446 9.30 -13.15 -11.73
CA GLY A 446 10.26 -12.32 -12.47
C GLY A 446 10.77 -11.09 -11.71
N PHE A 447 10.22 -10.75 -10.55
CA PHE A 447 10.78 -9.70 -9.68
C PHE A 447 11.91 -10.19 -8.76
N TRP A 448 12.20 -11.50 -8.80
CA TRP A 448 13.31 -12.12 -8.08
C TRP A 448 14.14 -12.93 -9.09
N LEU A 449 15.37 -12.49 -9.29
CA LEU A 449 16.29 -12.98 -10.31
C LEU A 449 17.59 -13.48 -9.68
N VAL A 450 18.15 -14.53 -10.28
CA VAL A 450 19.46 -15.10 -9.95
C VAL A 450 20.31 -15.12 -11.22
N ALA A 451 21.55 -14.65 -11.13
CA ALA A 451 22.55 -14.73 -12.17
C ALA A 451 23.45 -15.95 -11.92
N GLU A 452 23.57 -16.83 -12.91
CA GLU A 452 24.36 -18.05 -12.84
C GLU A 452 25.44 -18.09 -13.93
N ILE A 453 26.64 -18.54 -13.57
CA ILE A 453 27.75 -18.84 -14.49
C ILE A 453 28.09 -20.32 -14.31
N GLY A 454 28.04 -21.09 -15.39
CA GLY A 454 28.31 -22.54 -15.33
C GLY A 454 27.37 -23.34 -14.40
N GLY A 455 26.17 -22.82 -14.12
CA GLY A 455 25.22 -23.41 -13.15
C GLY A 455 25.50 -23.07 -11.68
N ARG A 456 26.50 -22.24 -11.38
CA ARG A 456 26.74 -21.69 -10.04
C ARG A 456 26.12 -20.30 -9.93
N ALA A 457 25.38 -20.04 -8.86
CA ALA A 457 24.78 -18.74 -8.59
C ALA A 457 25.83 -17.73 -8.08
N MET A 458 25.99 -16.63 -8.82
CA MET A 458 27.00 -15.59 -8.60
C MET A 458 26.39 -14.25 -8.18
N GLY A 459 25.10 -14.02 -8.46
CA GLY A 459 24.40 -12.80 -8.07
C GLY A 459 22.90 -12.99 -7.96
N PHE A 460 22.22 -12.07 -7.28
CA PHE A 460 20.77 -11.99 -7.21
C PHE A 460 20.27 -10.54 -7.18
N ALA A 461 19.03 -10.31 -7.61
CA ALA A 461 18.31 -9.07 -7.39
C ALA A 461 16.83 -9.36 -7.11
N GLY A 462 16.25 -8.62 -6.16
CA GLY A 462 14.90 -8.81 -5.65
C GLY A 462 14.14 -7.50 -5.49
N ALA A 463 12.88 -7.52 -5.91
CA ALA A 463 11.93 -6.42 -5.78
C ALA A 463 10.55 -6.89 -5.32
N PHE A 464 9.79 -5.96 -4.78
CA PHE A 464 8.35 -6.09 -4.55
C PHE A 464 7.60 -5.03 -5.34
N PRO A 465 6.28 -5.20 -5.56
CA PRO A 465 5.40 -4.07 -5.84
C PRO A 465 5.49 -3.01 -4.74
N GLN A 466 5.18 -1.76 -5.07
CA GLN A 466 4.90 -0.69 -4.09
C GLN A 466 3.58 -0.99 -3.38
N CYS A 467 3.61 -1.87 -2.39
CA CYS A 467 2.42 -2.34 -1.65
C CYS A 467 1.75 -1.26 -0.78
N ALA A 468 2.21 0.01 -0.83
CA ALA A 468 1.66 1.12 -0.06
C ALA A 468 0.12 1.25 -0.11
N PRO A 469 -0.56 1.15 -1.27
CA PRO A 469 -2.02 1.20 -1.31
C PRO A 469 -2.66 0.06 -0.52
N VAL A 470 -2.14 -1.17 -0.66
CA VAL A 470 -2.67 -2.38 -0.04
C VAL A 470 -2.56 -2.33 1.48
N PHE A 471 -1.38 -2.01 2.01
CA PHE A 471 -1.19 -1.87 3.47
C PHE A 471 -1.99 -0.72 4.08
N LYS A 472 -2.35 0.29 3.27
CA LYS A 472 -3.26 1.36 3.68
C LYS A 472 -4.73 0.93 3.71
N MET A 473 -5.17 0.01 2.83
CA MET A 473 -6.52 -0.57 2.89
C MET A 473 -6.77 -1.30 4.21
N ILE A 474 -5.84 -2.19 4.58
CA ILE A 474 -5.98 -3.08 5.73
C ILE A 474 -5.61 -2.41 7.07
N SER A 475 -5.13 -1.16 7.05
CA SER A 475 -4.71 -0.42 8.26
C SER A 475 -3.78 -1.23 9.20
N GLY A 476 -2.91 -2.09 8.63
CA GLY A 476 -1.99 -2.97 9.36
C GLY A 476 -2.63 -4.12 10.17
N GLU A 477 -3.95 -4.34 10.05
CA GLU A 477 -4.66 -5.49 10.61
C GLU A 477 -5.14 -6.38 9.47
N LEU A 478 -4.76 -7.67 9.48
CA LEU A 478 -5.00 -8.60 8.38
C LEU A 478 -5.74 -9.82 8.94
N GLY A 479 -6.99 -9.99 8.55
CA GLY A 479 -7.79 -11.16 8.90
C GLY A 479 -7.42 -12.36 8.03
N ALA A 480 -7.71 -13.58 8.50
CA ALA A 480 -7.39 -14.80 7.75
C ALA A 480 -8.06 -14.86 6.35
N THR A 481 -9.09 -14.04 6.11
CA THR A 481 -9.80 -13.88 4.84
C THR A 481 -9.17 -12.88 3.87
N ASP A 482 -8.31 -11.97 4.33
CA ASP A 482 -7.79 -10.89 3.47
C ASP A 482 -6.54 -11.32 2.66
N LEU A 483 -5.82 -12.36 3.12
CA LEU A 483 -4.66 -12.91 2.42
C LEU A 483 -4.96 -13.37 0.98
N SER A 484 -6.21 -13.78 0.69
CA SER A 484 -6.59 -14.27 -0.63
C SER A 484 -6.91 -13.18 -1.66
N SER A 485 -7.21 -11.93 -1.26
CA SER A 485 -7.43 -10.84 -2.24
C SER A 485 -6.13 -10.13 -2.61
N ILE A 486 -5.16 -10.07 -1.69
CA ILE A 486 -3.89 -9.37 -1.88
C ILE A 486 -3.21 -9.72 -3.22
N PRO A 487 -3.12 -10.99 -3.68
CA PRO A 487 -2.53 -11.29 -4.99
C PRO A 487 -3.22 -10.60 -6.18
N GLU A 488 -4.54 -10.40 -6.15
CA GLU A 488 -5.28 -9.66 -7.19
C GLU A 488 -5.05 -8.15 -7.03
N ASP A 489 -5.06 -7.63 -5.80
CA ASP A 489 -4.81 -6.22 -5.50
C ASP A 489 -3.37 -5.79 -5.89
N LEU A 490 -2.40 -6.72 -5.86
CA LEU A 490 -1.02 -6.50 -6.31
C LEU A 490 -0.90 -6.32 -7.84
N GLU A 491 -1.81 -6.87 -8.66
CA GLU A 491 -1.79 -6.69 -10.12
C GLU A 491 -2.13 -5.25 -10.55
N LEU A 492 -2.75 -4.47 -9.66
CA LEU A 492 -3.15 -3.09 -9.90
C LEU A 492 -2.06 -2.08 -9.54
N ILE A 493 -0.96 -2.53 -8.93
CA ILE A 493 0.20 -1.71 -8.62
C ILE A 493 1.06 -1.54 -9.88
N THR A 494 1.45 -0.29 -10.17
CA THR A 494 2.28 0.06 -11.34
C THR A 494 3.67 0.57 -10.95
N GLU A 495 4.05 0.49 -9.68
CA GLU A 495 5.35 0.98 -9.19
C GLU A 495 6.08 -0.13 -8.43
N GLY A 496 7.39 -0.24 -8.64
CA GLY A 496 8.25 -1.24 -8.00
C GLY A 496 9.12 -0.66 -6.88
N ALA A 497 9.53 -1.53 -5.96
CA ALA A 497 10.58 -1.26 -4.99
C ALA A 497 11.62 -2.38 -5.08
N ILE A 498 12.80 -2.06 -5.63
CA ILE A 498 14.00 -2.90 -5.59
C ILE A 498 14.55 -2.81 -4.16
N VAL A 499 14.59 -3.96 -3.48
CA VAL A 499 14.90 -4.03 -2.04
C VAL A 499 16.27 -4.61 -1.74
N LEU A 500 16.76 -5.52 -2.60
CA LEU A 500 18.04 -6.21 -2.40
C LEU A 500 18.68 -6.51 -3.77
N ALA A 501 19.98 -6.29 -3.90
CA ALA A 501 20.80 -6.81 -4.99
C ALA A 501 22.21 -7.10 -4.48
N GLY A 502 22.82 -8.22 -4.87
CA GLY A 502 24.14 -8.64 -4.39
C GLY A 502 24.84 -9.60 -5.36
N VAL A 503 26.17 -9.52 -5.40
CA VAL A 503 27.06 -10.31 -6.29
C VAL A 503 28.27 -10.78 -5.48
N THR A 504 28.65 -12.05 -5.61
CA THR A 504 29.80 -12.64 -4.92
C THR A 504 31.13 -12.01 -5.35
N ASP A 505 32.07 -11.83 -4.42
CA ASP A 505 33.39 -11.19 -4.63
C ASP A 505 34.33 -11.87 -5.65
N GLU A 506 33.90 -12.94 -6.30
CA GLU A 506 34.72 -13.75 -7.22
C GLU A 506 34.80 -13.20 -8.66
N PHE A 507 34.06 -12.12 -8.98
CA PHE A 507 33.95 -11.52 -10.32
C PHE A 507 33.88 -9.99 -10.25
N GLU A 508 33.87 -9.31 -11.40
CA GLU A 508 33.65 -7.85 -11.47
C GLU A 508 32.23 -7.48 -11.02
N ASP A 509 32.08 -7.17 -9.72
CA ASP A 509 30.81 -7.00 -9.00
C ASP A 509 29.79 -6.11 -9.73
N HIS A 510 30.29 -5.06 -10.40
CA HIS A 510 29.48 -4.00 -10.99
C HIS A 510 28.80 -4.36 -12.32
N GLU A 511 29.27 -5.35 -13.08
CA GLU A 511 28.61 -5.73 -14.34
C GLU A 511 27.44 -6.70 -14.08
N ILE A 512 27.65 -7.74 -13.28
CA ILE A 512 26.61 -8.73 -12.94
C ILE A 512 25.42 -8.04 -12.25
N ALA A 513 25.69 -7.15 -11.29
CA ALA A 513 24.65 -6.39 -10.59
C ALA A 513 23.87 -5.47 -11.54
N LEU A 514 24.54 -4.82 -12.50
CA LEU A 514 23.90 -3.92 -13.46
C LEU A 514 22.99 -4.69 -14.42
N ILE A 515 23.43 -5.86 -14.90
CA ILE A 515 22.65 -6.75 -15.78
C ILE A 515 21.43 -7.31 -15.04
N LEU A 516 21.58 -7.70 -13.77
CA LEU A 516 20.47 -8.13 -12.92
C LEU A 516 19.42 -7.02 -12.73
N LEU A 517 19.86 -5.80 -12.40
CA LEU A 517 18.97 -4.65 -12.23
C LEU A 517 18.29 -4.25 -13.55
N ALA A 518 18.98 -4.35 -14.69
CA ALA A 518 18.40 -4.10 -16.02
C ALA A 518 17.31 -5.13 -16.36
N ASN A 519 17.59 -6.44 -16.17
CA ASN A 519 16.61 -7.50 -16.39
C ASN A 519 15.40 -7.37 -15.43
N LEU A 520 15.63 -6.95 -14.19
CA LEU A 520 14.57 -6.67 -13.22
C LEU A 520 13.68 -5.51 -13.66
N CYS A 521 14.26 -4.42 -14.17
CA CYS A 521 13.51 -3.30 -14.73
C CYS A 521 12.79 -3.67 -16.04
N ALA A 522 13.36 -4.52 -16.89
CA ALA A 522 12.71 -5.03 -18.09
C ALA A 522 11.46 -5.87 -17.74
N ASN A 523 11.56 -6.78 -16.78
CA ASN A 523 10.41 -7.57 -16.28
C ASN A 523 9.31 -6.69 -15.67
N MET A 524 9.67 -5.55 -15.07
CA MET A 524 8.71 -4.54 -14.60
C MET A 524 8.00 -3.84 -15.78
N ILE A 525 8.76 -3.41 -16.79
CA ILE A 525 8.22 -2.77 -18.01
C ILE A 525 7.25 -3.72 -18.75
N GLU A 526 7.62 -5.00 -18.92
CA GLU A 526 6.74 -6.02 -19.54
C GLU A 526 5.43 -6.23 -18.78
N LYS A 527 5.47 -6.12 -17.44
CA LYS A 527 4.27 -6.17 -16.57
C LYS A 527 3.53 -4.83 -16.49
N GLY A 528 3.93 -3.81 -17.24
CA GLY A 528 3.24 -2.52 -17.31
C GLY A 528 3.52 -1.57 -16.13
N TYR A 529 4.63 -1.76 -15.42
CA TYR A 529 5.05 -0.86 -14.34
C TYR A 529 5.62 0.44 -14.93
N ARG A 530 5.21 1.57 -14.38
CA ARG A 530 5.58 2.94 -14.83
C ARG A 530 6.88 3.44 -14.23
N ALA A 531 7.27 2.95 -13.06
CA ALA A 531 8.46 3.37 -12.34
C ALA A 531 8.93 2.30 -11.34
N THR A 532 10.17 2.43 -10.86
CA THR A 532 10.68 1.63 -9.75
C THR A 532 11.68 2.42 -8.90
N THR A 533 11.84 2.06 -7.64
CA THR A 533 12.73 2.74 -6.69
C THR A 533 13.78 1.78 -6.14
N CYS A 534 15.01 2.23 -5.92
CA CYS A 534 16.00 1.46 -5.15
C CYS A 534 16.00 1.91 -3.69
N THR A 535 15.69 1.00 -2.76
CA THR A 535 15.67 1.27 -1.33
C THR A 535 17.02 0.96 -0.68
N TRP A 536 17.35 1.66 0.41
CA TRP A 536 18.46 1.28 1.30
C TRP A 536 19.85 1.19 0.64
N GLU A 537 20.19 2.16 -0.22
CA GLU A 537 21.55 2.37 -0.75
C GLU A 537 22.51 2.83 0.38
N ILE A 538 23.05 1.86 1.13
CA ILE A 538 23.83 2.05 2.36
C ILE A 538 25.35 1.89 2.07
N SER A 539 25.81 2.39 0.93
CA SER A 539 27.23 2.42 0.56
C SER A 539 28.02 3.53 1.29
N ASP A 540 29.32 3.32 1.48
CA ASP A 540 30.24 4.29 2.14
C ASP A 540 31.01 5.20 1.18
N LYS A 541 30.83 5.03 -0.14
CA LYS A 541 31.37 5.96 -1.14
C LYS A 541 30.30 7.01 -1.44
N GLU A 542 30.60 8.28 -1.18
CA GLU A 542 29.67 9.35 -1.53
C GLU A 542 29.46 9.46 -3.04
N ASP A 543 28.21 9.23 -3.46
CA ASP A 543 27.51 9.90 -4.55
C ASP A 543 28.00 9.78 -6.01
N ALA A 544 29.20 9.27 -6.29
CA ALA A 544 29.82 9.33 -7.61
C ALA A 544 29.48 8.19 -8.60
N ASP A 545 29.18 6.98 -8.11
CA ASP A 545 29.19 5.75 -8.94
C ASP A 545 28.01 4.80 -8.65
N CYS A 546 26.85 5.33 -8.22
CA CYS A 546 25.70 4.48 -7.93
C CYS A 546 25.21 3.77 -9.20
N ILE A 547 25.19 2.44 -9.14
CA ILE A 547 24.88 1.54 -10.25
C ILE A 547 23.50 1.81 -10.88
N VAL A 548 22.55 2.28 -10.08
CA VAL A 548 21.19 2.66 -10.48
C VAL A 548 21.17 3.83 -11.47
N GLN A 549 22.15 4.75 -11.38
CA GLN A 549 22.27 5.89 -12.30
C GLN A 549 22.64 5.45 -13.72
N LYS A 550 23.32 4.31 -13.87
CA LYS A 550 23.68 3.73 -15.19
C LYS A 550 22.45 3.22 -15.95
N LEU A 551 21.34 2.96 -15.26
CA LEU A 551 20.01 2.65 -15.83
C LEU A 551 19.11 3.89 -15.97
N GLY A 552 19.63 5.11 -15.76
CA GLY A 552 18.86 6.34 -15.80
C GLY A 552 18.07 6.66 -14.53
N GLY A 553 18.40 6.00 -13.41
CA GLY A 553 17.86 6.37 -12.11
C GLY A 553 18.44 7.68 -11.57
N VAL A 554 17.59 8.49 -10.94
CA VAL A 554 17.95 9.79 -10.35
C VAL A 554 17.83 9.73 -8.83
N LYS A 555 18.63 10.53 -8.12
CA LYS A 555 18.44 10.76 -6.68
C LYS A 555 17.15 11.56 -6.50
N ASP A 556 16.32 11.08 -5.59
CA ASP A 556 15.03 11.68 -5.24
C ASP A 556 15.15 12.57 -3.97
N ASP A 557 14.06 13.24 -3.59
CA ASP A 557 13.99 14.11 -2.41
C ASP A 557 14.05 13.34 -1.08
N LEU A 558 13.58 12.09 -1.04
CA LEU A 558 13.53 11.26 0.16
C LEU A 558 14.94 10.92 0.65
N ARG A 559 15.20 11.19 1.94
CA ARG A 559 16.48 10.95 2.60
C ARG A 559 16.24 10.52 4.04
N TRP A 560 16.95 9.49 4.50
CA TRP A 560 16.89 9.04 5.89
C TRP A 560 18.21 9.28 6.61
N THR A 561 18.17 10.07 7.67
CA THR A 561 19.35 10.41 8.47
C THR A 561 19.35 9.64 9.78
N ILE A 562 20.33 8.76 10.00
CA ILE A 562 20.61 8.11 11.27
C ILE A 562 21.49 9.03 12.10
N TYR A 563 21.22 9.10 13.41
CA TYR A 563 21.91 9.93 14.38
C TYR A 563 22.63 9.07 15.42
N GLY A 564 23.73 9.58 15.97
CA GLY A 564 24.53 8.95 17.03
C GLY A 564 24.74 9.87 18.22
N ARG A 565 24.90 9.29 19.40
CA ARG A 565 25.28 9.97 20.65
C ARG A 565 26.30 9.11 21.41
N LYS A 566 27.41 9.70 21.86
CA LYS A 566 28.35 9.01 22.78
C LYS A 566 27.78 8.99 24.20
N ILE A 567 27.96 7.87 24.88
CA ILE A 567 27.31 7.60 26.17
C ILE A 567 28.25 7.04 27.24
N SER A 568 29.52 6.78 26.92
CA SER A 568 30.59 6.45 27.87
C SER A 568 30.91 7.58 28.83
#